data_AF-A0A932TL91-F1
#
_entry.id   AF-A0A932TL91-F1
#
_cell.length_a   1.000
_cell.length_b   1.000
_cell.length_c   1.000
_cell.angle_alpha   90.00
_cell.angle_beta   90.00
_cell.angle_gamma   90.00
#
_symmetry.space_group_name_H-M   'P 1'
#
loop_
_entity.id
_entity.type
_entity.pdbx_description
1 polymer ?
#
loop_
_entity_poly.entity_id
_entity_poly.type
_entity_poly.pdbx_seq_one_letter_code
_entity_poly.pdbx_strand_id
1 'polypeptide(L)'
;MSEPVSVELNCGMRAVQVIHTDLGGYFTFNLGSGAQSNIDFSASNESPQSFNPSASGLPNRYGNPLAGCELRLSMAGFRPANIPITHTSDMGRVDIGTLSLERIATAPGSAVSVSSLLVPKDASKEFEKALKELQKNRAASALPHLEKAVSIYDKYSAAWNQLGRVYLNLNEREKAEQSFERAVAADPEYIPPLIHLASLQIQNQKWEAGAETAGKALELDPDLGFASFLQAVGNFNLQHLDEAERSAQQAEKAPHEDNPQVHALLAQIYMQKQDYVQAAIHMRSYLKESPDGNYAQKIKKDLLEIEEWLGAERNHSTSTTAVPGS
;
A
#
# COMPACT_ATOMS: atom_id res chain seq x y z
N MET A 1 -7.94 11.23 30.56
CA MET A 1 -8.50 9.92 30.12
C MET A 1 -7.77 9.60 28.84
N SER A 2 -7.09 8.45 28.78
CA SER A 2 -6.38 7.98 27.58
C SER A 2 -7.41 7.64 26.50
N GLU A 3 -7.31 8.27 25.34
CA GLU A 3 -8.09 7.86 24.16
C GLU A 3 -7.49 6.55 23.61
N PRO A 4 -8.32 5.60 23.15
CA PRO A 4 -7.82 4.35 22.60
C PRO A 4 -7.11 4.59 21.26
N VAL A 5 -5.92 3.99 21.07
CA VAL A 5 -5.19 4.02 19.80
C VAL A 5 -5.84 3.05 18.83
N SER A 6 -6.08 3.46 17.59
CA SER A 6 -6.46 2.55 16.51
C SER A 6 -5.20 1.83 16.00
N VAL A 7 -5.23 0.50 16.01
CA VAL A 7 -4.15 -0.36 15.55
C VAL A 7 -4.65 -1.20 14.37
N GLU A 8 -4.08 -0.97 13.20
CA GLU A 8 -4.40 -1.70 11.96
C GLU A 8 -3.27 -2.67 11.64
N LEU A 9 -3.60 -3.94 11.41
CA LEU A 9 -2.67 -4.92 10.84
C LEU A 9 -2.87 -4.95 9.33
N ASN A 10 -1.90 -4.42 8.58
CA ASN A 10 -1.92 -4.37 7.12
C ASN A 10 -0.96 -5.41 6.57
N CYS A 11 -1.44 -6.26 5.66
CA CYS A 11 -0.58 -7.19 4.92
C CYS A 11 -0.85 -6.94 3.42
N GLY A 12 -0.06 -6.07 2.80
CA GLY A 12 -0.32 -5.52 1.46
C GLY A 12 -1.48 -4.51 1.43
N MET A 13 -2.37 -4.59 0.42
CA MET A 13 -3.46 -3.61 0.22
C MET A 13 -4.70 -3.80 1.13
N ARG A 14 -4.67 -4.76 2.04
CA ARG A 14 -5.82 -5.06 2.91
C ARG A 14 -5.42 -4.94 4.38
N ALA A 15 -6.17 -4.13 5.12
CA ALA A 15 -6.22 -4.24 6.57
C ALA A 15 -6.84 -5.60 6.90
N VAL A 16 -6.02 -6.51 7.41
CA VAL A 16 -6.42 -7.85 7.83
C VAL A 16 -7.28 -7.75 9.08
N GLN A 17 -6.93 -6.83 9.99
CA GLN A 17 -7.70 -6.59 11.20
C GLN A 17 -7.47 -5.18 11.72
N VAL A 18 -8.53 -4.54 12.24
CA VAL A 18 -8.46 -3.25 12.93
C VAL A 18 -9.01 -3.42 14.34
N ILE A 19 -8.21 -3.09 15.34
CA ILE A 19 -8.58 -3.11 16.76
C ILE A 19 -8.25 -1.78 17.42
N HIS A 20 -8.78 -1.57 18.61
CA HIS A 20 -8.48 -0.41 19.44
C HIS A 20 -7.80 -0.88 20.73
N THR A 21 -6.84 -0.12 21.22
CA THR A 21 -6.22 -0.42 22.52
C THR A 21 -7.24 -0.32 23.64
N ASP A 22 -7.00 -1.04 24.73
CA ASP A 22 -7.68 -0.75 25.99
C ASP A 22 -7.23 0.60 26.58
N LEU A 23 -7.82 1.00 27.71
CA LEU A 23 -7.49 2.26 28.40
C LEU A 23 -6.04 2.29 28.93
N GLY A 24 -5.38 1.14 29.04
CA GLY A 24 -3.97 0.99 29.41
C GLY A 24 -3.02 1.01 28.20
N GLY A 25 -3.54 1.09 26.97
CA GLY A 25 -2.74 1.06 25.75
C GLY A 25 -2.41 -0.34 25.23
N TYR A 26 -2.97 -1.40 25.83
CA TYR A 26 -2.71 -2.78 25.43
C TYR A 26 -3.61 -3.21 24.27
N PHE A 27 -3.07 -4.01 23.36
CA PHE A 27 -3.82 -4.60 22.24
C PHE A 27 -3.28 -6.00 21.92
N THR A 28 -4.15 -6.86 21.36
CA THR A 28 -3.79 -8.21 20.94
C THR A 28 -4.55 -8.57 19.67
N PHE A 29 -3.84 -9.09 18.67
CA PHE A 29 -4.44 -9.74 17.50
C PHE A 29 -4.48 -11.25 17.73
N ASN A 30 -5.65 -11.87 17.56
CA ASN A 30 -5.80 -13.32 17.59
C ASN A 30 -5.93 -13.82 16.15
N LEU A 31 -4.85 -14.37 15.62
CA LEU A 31 -4.79 -14.90 14.26
C LEU A 31 -5.10 -16.40 14.31
N GLY A 32 -6.08 -16.86 13.52
CA GLY A 32 -6.40 -18.29 13.38
C GLY A 32 -7.55 -18.84 14.26
N SER A 33 -8.26 -18.03 15.05
CA SER A 33 -9.48 -18.46 15.75
C SER A 33 -10.75 -17.83 15.16
N GLY A 34 -11.14 -18.33 13.99
CA GLY A 34 -12.37 -17.97 13.30
C GLY A 34 -12.51 -18.77 12.00
N ALA A 35 -13.69 -18.78 11.36
CA ALA A 35 -13.97 -19.50 10.10
C ALA A 35 -13.18 -18.98 8.87
N GLN A 36 -12.05 -18.32 9.09
CA GLN A 36 -11.12 -17.78 8.11
C GLN A 36 -9.77 -18.50 8.15
N SER A 37 -9.77 -19.82 8.34
CA SER A 37 -8.59 -20.61 8.07
C SER A 37 -8.51 -20.91 6.57
N ASN A 38 -7.55 -20.26 5.92
CA ASN A 38 -6.99 -20.52 4.59
C ASN A 38 -7.69 -19.85 3.40
N ILE A 39 -7.36 -18.59 3.04
CA ILE A 39 -7.44 -18.13 1.64
C ILE A 39 -6.29 -17.16 1.30
N ASP A 40 -5.57 -17.55 0.25
CA ASP A 40 -4.50 -16.98 -0.57
C ASP A 40 -4.43 -15.45 -0.71
N PHE A 41 -3.21 -14.90 -0.57
CA PHE A 41 -2.88 -13.46 -0.74
C PHE A 41 -2.15 -13.17 -2.07
N SER A 42 -2.16 -14.10 -3.03
CA SER A 42 -1.65 -13.87 -4.38
C SER A 42 -2.69 -14.17 -5.45
N ALA A 43 -3.04 -13.14 -6.24
CA ALA A 43 -3.74 -13.16 -7.52
C ALA A 43 -5.10 -13.89 -7.66
N SER A 44 -6.08 -13.19 -8.25
CA SER A 44 -6.80 -13.76 -9.41
C SER A 44 -7.64 -12.70 -10.11
N ASN A 45 -7.21 -12.35 -11.31
CA ASN A 45 -8.10 -12.29 -12.46
C ASN A 45 -7.77 -13.52 -13.30
N GLU A 46 -8.69 -14.49 -13.33
CA GLU A 46 -9.11 -15.36 -14.45
C GLU A 46 -9.67 -16.70 -13.96
N SER A 47 -10.68 -17.19 -14.70
CA SER A 47 -11.76 -18.09 -14.27
C SER A 47 -11.43 -19.61 -14.43
N PRO A 48 -12.38 -20.55 -14.20
CA PRO A 48 -12.18 -21.74 -13.37
C PRO A 48 -11.66 -22.97 -14.14
N GLN A 49 -10.70 -23.69 -13.57
CA GLN A 49 -10.41 -25.06 -13.99
C GLN A 49 -10.38 -26.04 -12.80
N SER A 50 -10.96 -27.20 -13.08
CA SER A 50 -11.34 -28.29 -12.18
C SER A 50 -10.19 -28.88 -11.37
N PHE A 51 -10.45 -29.07 -10.07
CA PHE A 51 -9.63 -29.86 -9.15
C PHE A 51 -9.67 -31.36 -9.51
N ASN A 52 -8.49 -31.99 -9.55
CA ASN A 52 -8.33 -33.45 -9.58
C ASN A 52 -7.37 -33.85 -8.44
N PRO A 53 -7.80 -34.57 -7.40
CA PRO A 53 -6.97 -34.84 -6.23
C PRO A 53 -6.30 -36.21 -6.37
N SER A 54 -5.06 -36.25 -6.84
CA SER A 54 -4.14 -37.38 -6.61
C SER A 54 -2.73 -37.06 -7.11
N ALA A 55 -1.89 -36.51 -6.23
CA ALA A 55 -0.46 -36.83 -6.17
C ALA A 55 0.17 -36.16 -4.94
N SER A 56 0.54 -37.03 -4.02
CA SER A 56 1.42 -36.87 -2.86
C SER A 56 2.74 -36.14 -3.13
N GLY A 57 3.11 -35.21 -2.23
CA GLY A 57 4.47 -34.68 -2.10
C GLY A 57 4.56 -33.28 -1.51
N LEU A 58 4.35 -33.11 -0.19
CA LEU A 58 4.63 -31.84 0.51
C LEU A 58 6.00 -31.92 1.22
N PRO A 59 6.94 -31.01 0.95
CA PRO A 59 7.91 -30.58 1.94
C PRO A 59 7.33 -29.44 2.79
N ASN A 60 7.46 -29.56 4.10
CA ASN A 60 7.24 -28.51 5.11
C ASN A 60 7.85 -27.16 4.67
N ARG A 61 7.01 -26.14 4.47
CA ARG A 61 7.41 -24.72 4.54
C ARG A 61 6.85 -24.13 5.84
N TYR A 62 7.66 -24.14 6.90
CA TYR A 62 7.48 -23.23 8.03
C TYR A 62 7.95 -21.84 7.58
N GLY A 63 7.06 -21.07 6.95
CA GLY A 63 7.24 -19.64 6.73
C GLY A 63 6.51 -18.85 7.81
N ASN A 64 7.06 -17.71 8.21
CA ASN A 64 6.38 -16.75 9.08
C ASN A 64 5.11 -16.22 8.35
N PRO A 65 3.88 -16.49 8.83
CA PRO A 65 2.65 -16.09 8.16
C PRO A 65 2.36 -14.58 8.22
N LEU A 66 3.16 -13.82 8.95
CA LEU A 66 3.08 -12.36 9.12
C LEU A 66 4.28 -11.61 8.54
N ALA A 67 5.18 -12.31 7.84
CA ALA A 67 6.24 -11.65 7.09
C ALA A 67 5.59 -10.72 6.03
N GLY A 68 5.97 -9.44 6.04
CA GLY A 68 5.40 -8.41 5.16
C GLY A 68 4.11 -7.75 5.65
N CYS A 69 3.72 -8.01 6.90
CA CYS A 69 2.67 -7.24 7.55
C CYS A 69 3.26 -6.07 8.35
N GLU A 70 2.58 -4.92 8.33
CA GLU A 70 2.89 -3.77 9.18
C GLU A 70 1.73 -3.49 10.15
N LEU A 71 2.08 -3.02 11.34
CA LEU A 71 1.13 -2.36 12.22
C LEU A 71 1.13 -0.87 11.94
N ARG A 72 -0.06 -0.33 11.64
CA ARG A 72 -0.29 1.11 11.60
C ARG A 72 -1.00 1.54 12.87
N LEU A 73 -0.32 2.30 13.71
CA LEU A 73 -0.88 2.89 14.91
C LEU A 73 -1.29 4.33 14.61
N SER A 74 -2.50 4.69 15.02
CA SER A 74 -3.02 6.03 14.83
C SER A 74 -3.81 6.50 16.06
N MET A 75 -3.53 7.72 16.48
CA MET A 75 -4.23 8.42 17.56
C MET A 75 -4.31 9.91 17.21
N ALA A 76 -5.43 10.55 17.52
CA ALA A 76 -5.61 11.97 17.29
C ALA A 76 -4.52 12.80 18.03
N GLY A 77 -3.87 13.72 17.30
CA GLY A 77 -2.79 14.55 17.84
C GLY A 77 -1.42 13.88 17.93
N PHE A 78 -1.26 12.67 17.38
CA PHE A 78 0.00 11.93 17.32
C PHE A 78 0.34 11.47 15.90
N ARG A 79 1.62 11.52 15.53
CA ARG A 79 2.09 11.08 14.22
C ARG A 79 1.78 9.59 14.09
N PRO A 80 1.15 9.16 13.00
CA PRO A 80 0.91 7.74 12.78
C PRO A 80 2.25 6.99 12.72
N ALA A 81 2.33 5.83 13.34
CA ALA A 81 3.52 4.99 13.30
C ALA A 81 3.23 3.72 12.49
N ASN A 82 4.06 3.45 11.49
CA ASN A 82 4.04 2.20 10.72
C ASN A 82 5.20 1.33 11.20
N ILE A 83 4.89 0.11 11.64
CA ILE A 83 5.84 -0.78 12.30
C ILE A 83 5.84 -2.11 11.56
N PRO A 84 6.90 -2.44 10.82
CA PRO A 84 6.99 -3.71 10.12
C PRO A 84 7.12 -4.87 11.13
N ILE A 85 6.41 -5.98 10.88
CA ILE A 85 6.52 -7.20 11.67
C ILE A 85 7.64 -8.05 11.07
N THR A 86 8.86 -7.88 11.61
CA THR A 86 10.07 -8.51 11.07
C THR A 86 10.41 -9.86 11.70
N HIS A 87 9.89 -10.18 12.89
CA HIS A 87 10.18 -11.43 13.59
C HIS A 87 8.94 -12.04 14.26
N THR A 88 8.70 -13.34 14.01
CA THR A 88 7.81 -14.17 14.84
C THR A 88 8.65 -15.02 15.78
N SER A 89 8.31 -15.05 17.07
CA SER A 89 8.90 -16.04 17.97
C SER A 89 8.44 -17.46 17.60
N ASP A 90 9.27 -18.47 17.90
CA ASP A 90 9.05 -19.89 17.55
C ASP A 90 7.74 -20.50 18.10
N MET A 91 7.01 -19.78 18.96
CA MET A 91 5.77 -20.25 19.61
C MET A 91 4.49 -19.57 19.09
N GLY A 92 4.51 -18.97 17.91
CA GLY A 92 3.30 -18.41 17.28
C GLY A 92 2.75 -17.15 17.95
N ARG A 93 3.51 -16.53 18.87
CA ARG A 93 3.21 -15.23 19.47
C ARG A 93 4.19 -14.19 18.97
N VAL A 94 3.68 -13.06 18.49
CA VAL A 94 4.49 -11.90 18.11
C VAL A 94 4.41 -10.89 19.23
N ASP A 95 5.54 -10.56 19.83
CA ASP A 95 5.65 -9.50 20.82
C ASP A 95 6.44 -8.35 20.19
N ILE A 96 5.75 -7.24 19.95
CA ILE A 96 6.29 -6.06 19.28
C ILE A 96 6.73 -5.02 20.34
N GLY A 97 6.60 -5.35 21.63
CA GLY A 97 7.03 -4.51 22.74
C GLY A 97 6.17 -3.26 22.90
N THR A 98 6.74 -2.26 23.59
CA THR A 98 6.06 -0.98 23.85
C THR A 98 6.29 -0.03 22.68
N LEU A 99 5.19 0.47 22.13
CA LEU A 99 5.19 1.38 20.99
C LEU A 99 4.85 2.79 21.48
N SER A 100 5.65 3.77 21.08
CA SER A 100 5.46 5.18 21.45
C SER A 100 5.10 5.98 20.22
N LEU A 101 3.98 6.71 20.29
CA LEU A 101 3.61 7.65 19.25
C LEU A 101 4.20 9.03 19.56
N GLU A 102 4.78 9.66 18.56
CA GLU A 102 5.27 11.03 18.69
C GLU A 102 4.10 12.01 18.62
N ARG A 103 4.01 12.93 19.57
CA ARG A 103 2.99 13.98 19.53
C ARG A 103 3.22 14.86 18.31
N ILE A 104 2.16 15.15 17.56
CA ILE A 104 2.23 16.07 16.42
C ILE A 104 2.52 17.47 16.97
N ALA A 105 3.79 17.87 16.94
CA ALA A 105 4.13 19.27 16.83
C ALA A 105 3.97 19.62 15.35
N THR A 106 2.78 20.11 14.99
CA THR A 106 2.48 20.74 13.68
C THR A 106 2.88 19.94 12.44
N ALA A 107 2.34 18.73 12.27
CA ALA A 107 2.22 18.07 10.97
C ALA A 107 0.73 18.13 10.59
N PRO A 108 0.37 18.66 9.41
CA PRO A 108 -1.03 18.88 9.03
C PRO A 108 -1.78 17.57 8.71
N GLY A 109 -1.08 16.48 8.37
CA GLY A 109 -1.70 15.19 8.08
C GLY A 109 -2.10 14.37 9.30
N SER A 110 -3.29 13.77 9.28
CA SER A 110 -3.74 12.85 10.34
C SER A 110 -4.24 11.51 9.78
N ALA A 111 -3.85 10.41 10.44
CA ALA A 111 -4.45 9.09 10.19
C ALA A 111 -5.84 8.93 10.81
N VAL A 112 -6.30 9.92 11.58
CA VAL A 112 -7.66 10.00 12.12
C VAL A 112 -8.29 11.31 11.66
N SER A 113 -9.45 11.23 11.02
CA SER A 113 -10.13 12.45 10.56
C SER A 113 -10.53 13.34 11.74
N VAL A 114 -10.16 14.62 11.72
CA VAL A 114 -10.54 15.62 12.73
C VAL A 114 -12.05 15.82 12.77
N SER A 115 -12.71 15.67 11.61
CA SER A 115 -14.17 15.69 11.51
C SER A 115 -14.87 14.67 12.41
N SER A 116 -14.16 13.59 12.81
CA SER A 116 -14.67 12.54 13.70
C SER A 116 -15.04 13.06 15.10
N LEU A 117 -14.43 14.17 15.54
CA LEU A 117 -14.68 14.78 16.84
C LEU A 117 -16.04 15.49 16.93
N LEU A 118 -16.61 15.86 15.78
CA LEU A 118 -17.89 16.59 15.68
C LEU A 118 -19.06 15.68 15.29
N VAL A 119 -18.83 14.36 15.21
CA VAL A 119 -19.82 13.41 14.71
C VAL A 119 -20.99 13.29 15.69
N PRO A 120 -22.23 13.49 15.23
CA PRO A 120 -23.42 13.21 16.04
C PRO A 120 -23.46 11.74 16.49
N LYS A 121 -23.87 11.49 17.75
CA LYS A 121 -23.91 10.14 18.33
C LYS A 121 -24.64 9.11 17.45
N ASP A 122 -25.71 9.51 16.78
CA ASP A 122 -26.47 8.61 15.91
C ASP A 122 -25.68 8.21 14.65
N ALA A 123 -24.91 9.13 14.07
CA ALA A 123 -24.00 8.83 12.95
C ALA A 123 -22.86 7.91 13.42
N SER A 124 -22.24 8.19 14.57
CA SER A 124 -21.20 7.33 15.16
C SER A 124 -21.72 5.92 15.42
N LYS A 125 -22.95 5.79 15.95
CA LYS A 125 -23.56 4.49 16.24
C LYS A 125 -23.79 3.66 14.98
N GLU A 126 -24.23 4.28 13.88
CA GLU A 126 -24.38 3.56 12.61
C GLU A 126 -23.01 3.20 12.02
N PHE A 127 -22.02 4.09 12.11
CA PHE A 127 -20.65 3.79 11.69
C PHE A 127 -20.04 2.62 12.48
N GLU A 128 -20.20 2.57 13.80
CA GLU A 128 -19.75 1.45 14.64
C GLU A 128 -20.41 0.12 14.25
N LYS A 129 -21.70 0.12 13.90
CA LYS A 129 -22.38 -1.09 13.41
C LYS A 129 -21.79 -1.54 12.08
N ALA A 130 -21.52 -0.60 11.16
CA ALA A 130 -20.85 -0.91 9.91
C ALA A 130 -19.49 -1.56 10.16
N LEU A 131 -18.66 -0.97 11.02
CA LEU A 131 -17.35 -1.53 11.37
C LEU A 131 -17.46 -2.95 11.94
N LYS A 132 -18.47 -3.23 12.78
CA LYS A 132 -18.74 -4.59 13.29
C LYS A 132 -19.12 -5.58 12.19
N GLU A 133 -19.87 -5.16 11.17
CA GLU A 133 -20.17 -6.03 10.02
C GLU A 133 -18.94 -6.24 9.12
N LEU A 134 -18.10 -5.22 8.96
CA LEU A 134 -16.83 -5.34 8.24
C LEU A 134 -15.85 -6.29 8.95
N GLN A 135 -15.78 -6.26 10.28
CA GLN A 135 -15.01 -7.23 11.07
C GLN A 135 -15.48 -8.67 10.87
N LYS A 136 -16.75 -8.89 10.54
CA LYS A 136 -17.30 -10.21 10.20
C LYS A 136 -17.11 -10.58 8.72
N ASN A 137 -16.36 -9.77 7.96
CA ASN A 137 -16.15 -9.87 6.52
C ASN A 137 -17.46 -9.77 5.70
N ARG A 138 -18.44 -9.00 6.19
CA ARG A 138 -19.74 -8.81 5.53
C ARG A 138 -19.85 -7.42 4.92
N ALA A 139 -19.11 -7.20 3.84
CA ALA A 139 -19.07 -5.91 3.14
C ALA A 139 -20.47 -5.40 2.75
N ALA A 140 -21.30 -6.27 2.15
CA ALA A 140 -22.67 -5.90 1.75
C ALA A 140 -23.57 -5.51 2.95
N SER A 141 -23.38 -6.12 4.12
CA SER A 141 -24.16 -5.81 5.32
C SER A 141 -23.74 -4.50 5.99
N ALA A 142 -22.52 -4.02 5.71
CA ALA A 142 -22.03 -2.74 6.22
C ALA A 142 -22.59 -1.53 5.45
N LEU A 143 -22.92 -1.68 4.16
CA LEU A 143 -23.45 -0.62 3.30
C LEU A 143 -24.60 0.19 3.92
N PRO A 144 -25.73 -0.41 4.35
CA PRO A 144 -26.86 0.38 4.86
C PRO A 144 -26.50 1.17 6.12
N HIS A 145 -25.55 0.68 6.92
CA HIS A 145 -25.06 1.37 8.10
C HIS A 145 -24.15 2.55 7.75
N LEU A 146 -23.26 2.39 6.76
CA LEU A 146 -22.41 3.48 6.26
C LEU A 146 -23.22 4.56 5.55
N GLU A 147 -24.13 4.19 4.66
CA GLU A 147 -25.04 5.12 3.98
C GLU A 147 -25.88 5.92 4.98
N LYS A 148 -26.37 5.25 6.03
CA LYS A 148 -27.07 5.93 7.12
C LYS A 148 -26.16 6.86 7.92
N ALA A 149 -24.92 6.47 8.21
CA ALA A 149 -23.98 7.35 8.92
C ALA A 149 -23.70 8.65 8.13
N VAL A 150 -23.43 8.54 6.82
CA VAL A 150 -23.12 9.71 5.97
C VAL A 150 -24.32 10.57 5.62
N SER A 151 -25.54 10.00 5.64
CA SER A 151 -26.78 10.80 5.50
C SER A 151 -27.14 11.57 6.76
N ILE A 152 -26.77 11.06 7.95
CA ILE A 152 -26.91 11.80 9.22
C ILE A 152 -25.84 12.89 9.32
N TYR A 153 -24.61 12.60 8.87
CA TYR A 153 -23.49 13.54 8.92
C TYR A 153 -22.64 13.43 7.65
N ASP A 154 -22.87 14.34 6.71
CA ASP A 154 -22.22 14.36 5.40
C ASP A 154 -20.73 14.73 5.45
N LYS A 155 -20.29 15.36 6.54
CA LYS A 155 -18.88 15.64 6.83
C LYS A 155 -18.16 14.49 7.54
N TYR A 156 -18.75 13.30 7.62
CA TYR A 156 -18.11 12.14 8.24
C TYR A 156 -17.07 11.50 7.30
N SER A 157 -15.89 12.10 7.21
CA SER A 157 -14.87 11.66 6.25
C SER A 157 -14.47 10.18 6.41
N ALA A 158 -14.32 9.69 7.64
CA ALA A 158 -14.04 8.28 7.91
C ALA A 158 -15.15 7.33 7.41
N ALA A 159 -16.42 7.72 7.52
CA ALA A 159 -17.55 6.91 7.02
C ALA A 159 -17.60 6.90 5.49
N TRP A 160 -17.37 8.03 4.83
CA TRP A 160 -17.23 8.10 3.37
C TRP A 160 -16.06 7.26 2.86
N ASN A 161 -14.91 7.30 3.54
CA ASN A 161 -13.76 6.48 3.20
C ASN A 161 -14.08 4.97 3.32
N GLN A 162 -14.72 4.54 4.40
CA GLN A 162 -15.15 3.14 4.53
C GLN A 162 -16.19 2.76 3.48
N LEU A 163 -17.12 3.65 3.15
CA LEU A 163 -18.10 3.41 2.09
C LEU A 163 -17.42 3.18 0.74
N GLY A 164 -16.40 3.97 0.40
CA GLY A 164 -15.60 3.79 -0.81
C GLY A 164 -14.91 2.42 -0.85
N ARG A 165 -14.30 2.00 0.26
CA ARG A 165 -13.67 0.66 0.37
C ARG A 165 -14.70 -0.46 0.20
N VAL A 166 -15.89 -0.32 0.77
CA VAL A 166 -16.96 -1.31 0.63
C VAL A 166 -17.44 -1.39 -0.81
N TYR A 167 -17.64 -0.26 -1.50
CA TYR A 167 -17.99 -0.28 -2.91
C TYR A 167 -16.88 -0.90 -3.78
N LEU A 168 -15.60 -0.68 -3.49
CA LEU A 168 -14.51 -1.39 -4.18
C LEU A 168 -14.59 -2.91 -3.99
N ASN A 169 -14.85 -3.37 -2.77
CA ASN A 169 -15.00 -4.80 -2.48
C ASN A 169 -16.20 -5.42 -3.20
N LEU A 170 -17.22 -4.62 -3.51
CA LEU A 170 -18.40 -5.01 -4.27
C LEU A 170 -18.24 -4.77 -5.79
N ASN A 171 -17.04 -4.38 -6.23
CA ASN A 171 -16.71 -4.06 -7.61
C ASN A 171 -17.52 -2.88 -8.21
N GLU A 172 -18.04 -1.98 -7.36
CA GLU A 172 -18.75 -0.76 -7.75
C GLU A 172 -17.79 0.44 -7.78
N ARG A 173 -16.87 0.45 -8.76
CA ARG A 173 -15.73 1.38 -8.80
C ARG A 173 -16.13 2.86 -8.86
N GLU A 174 -17.17 3.20 -9.61
CA GLU A 174 -17.63 4.58 -9.77
C GLU A 174 -18.18 5.14 -8.45
N LYS A 175 -18.94 4.32 -7.71
CA LYS A 175 -19.45 4.72 -6.38
C LYS A 175 -18.32 4.80 -5.36
N ALA A 176 -17.30 3.95 -5.49
CA ALA A 176 -16.12 4.03 -4.66
C ALA A 176 -15.37 5.35 -4.85
N GLU A 177 -15.12 5.74 -6.10
CA GLU A 177 -14.46 7.02 -6.43
C GLU A 177 -15.22 8.20 -5.84
N GLN A 178 -16.53 8.29 -6.07
CA GLN A 178 -17.39 9.34 -5.50
C GLN A 178 -17.35 9.36 -3.98
N SER A 179 -17.30 8.20 -3.33
CA SER A 179 -17.22 8.11 -1.87
C SER A 179 -15.88 8.61 -1.35
N PHE A 180 -14.77 8.29 -2.01
CA PHE A 180 -13.47 8.83 -1.63
C PHE A 180 -13.37 10.33 -1.88
N GLU A 181 -13.89 10.85 -3.00
CA GLU A 181 -13.97 12.29 -3.27
C GLU A 181 -14.74 13.02 -2.17
N ARG A 182 -15.88 12.45 -1.73
CA ARG A 182 -16.66 12.99 -0.59
C ARG A 182 -15.87 12.93 0.72
N ALA A 183 -15.11 11.88 0.96
CA ALA A 183 -14.25 11.78 2.13
C ALA A 183 -13.17 12.87 2.14
N VAL A 184 -12.48 13.08 1.02
CA VAL A 184 -11.46 14.14 0.88
C VAL A 184 -12.08 15.53 1.02
N ALA A 185 -13.27 15.76 0.45
CA ALA A 185 -13.96 17.04 0.61
C ALA A 185 -14.42 17.30 2.06
N ALA A 186 -14.79 16.25 2.80
CA ALA A 186 -15.20 16.34 4.19
C ALA A 186 -14.03 16.62 5.14
N ASP A 187 -12.85 16.05 4.84
CA ASP A 187 -11.62 16.30 5.59
C ASP A 187 -10.39 16.16 4.66
N PRO A 188 -9.87 17.28 4.14
CA PRO A 188 -8.72 17.27 3.24
C PRO A 188 -7.40 16.81 3.88
N GLU A 189 -7.31 16.81 5.21
CA GLU A 189 -6.12 16.41 5.97
C GLU A 189 -6.14 14.92 6.37
N TYR A 190 -7.24 14.23 6.10
CA TYR A 190 -7.38 12.80 6.34
C TYR A 190 -6.71 12.01 5.20
N ILE A 191 -5.52 11.47 5.49
CA ILE A 191 -4.66 10.81 4.49
C ILE A 191 -5.28 9.56 3.82
N PRO A 192 -5.92 8.62 4.55
CA PRO A 192 -6.41 7.37 3.96
C PRO A 192 -7.28 7.50 2.68
N PRO A 193 -8.32 8.38 2.62
CA PRO A 193 -9.08 8.54 1.39
C PRO A 193 -8.27 9.18 0.25
N LEU A 194 -7.25 10.01 0.52
CA LEU A 194 -6.34 10.51 -0.53
C LEU A 194 -5.59 9.35 -1.18
N ILE A 195 -5.05 8.42 -0.38
CA ILE A 195 -4.34 7.23 -0.88
C ILE A 195 -5.27 6.32 -1.69
N HIS A 196 -6.47 6.05 -1.18
CA HIS A 196 -7.42 5.20 -1.87
C HIS A 196 -7.91 5.84 -3.18
N LEU A 197 -8.19 7.14 -3.18
CA LEU A 197 -8.59 7.88 -4.37
C LEU A 197 -7.47 7.90 -5.42
N ALA A 198 -6.24 8.25 -5.03
CA ALA A 198 -5.10 8.25 -5.92
C ALA A 198 -4.86 6.86 -6.54
N SER A 199 -4.91 5.80 -5.73
CA SER A 199 -4.76 4.43 -6.22
C SER A 199 -5.83 4.06 -7.24
N LEU A 200 -7.09 4.39 -6.96
CA LEU A 200 -8.21 4.11 -7.86
C LEU A 200 -8.10 4.91 -9.17
N GLN A 201 -7.69 6.17 -9.09
CA GLN A 201 -7.45 7.04 -10.25
C GLN A 201 -6.33 6.47 -11.14
N ILE A 202 -5.21 6.06 -10.55
CA ILE A 202 -4.11 5.39 -11.25
C ILE A 202 -4.59 4.09 -11.92
N GLN A 203 -5.36 3.26 -11.23
CA GLN A 203 -5.94 2.03 -11.81
C GLN A 203 -6.91 2.32 -12.97
N ASN A 204 -7.64 3.43 -12.90
CA ASN A 204 -8.54 3.90 -13.94
C ASN A 204 -7.84 4.76 -15.01
N GLN A 205 -6.50 4.78 -15.03
CA GLN A 205 -5.68 5.52 -16.00
C GLN A 205 -5.90 7.05 -15.99
N LYS A 206 -6.44 7.59 -14.90
CA LYS A 206 -6.57 9.03 -14.64
C LYS A 206 -5.25 9.55 -14.07
N TRP A 207 -4.20 9.52 -14.89
CA TRP A 207 -2.81 9.72 -14.45
C TRP A 207 -2.56 11.06 -13.76
N GLU A 208 -3.05 12.16 -14.34
CA GLU A 208 -2.92 13.51 -13.79
C GLU A 208 -3.60 13.62 -12.43
N ALA A 209 -4.88 13.26 -12.34
CA ALA A 209 -5.63 13.28 -11.08
C ALA A 209 -4.98 12.39 -10.00
N GLY A 210 -4.50 11.20 -10.40
CA GLY A 210 -3.83 10.27 -9.49
C GLY A 210 -2.50 10.83 -8.94
N ALA A 211 -1.68 11.44 -9.79
CA ALA A 211 -0.43 12.08 -9.38
C ALA A 211 -0.66 13.27 -8.45
N GLU A 212 -1.65 14.13 -8.77
CA GLU A 212 -2.03 15.28 -7.92
C GLU A 212 -2.57 14.83 -6.57
N THR A 213 -3.46 13.83 -6.55
CA THR A 213 -4.06 13.33 -5.30
C THR A 213 -3.02 12.65 -4.41
N ALA A 214 -2.09 11.89 -5.00
CA ALA A 214 -0.95 11.35 -4.27
C ALA A 214 -0.03 12.46 -3.74
N GLY A 215 0.19 13.52 -4.53
CA GLY A 215 0.93 14.72 -4.11
C GLY A 215 0.34 15.38 -2.87
N LYS A 216 -0.99 15.55 -2.81
CA LYS A 216 -1.69 16.06 -1.61
C LYS A 216 -1.44 15.21 -0.37
N ALA A 217 -1.41 13.87 -0.52
CA ALA A 217 -1.08 12.99 0.60
C ALA A 217 0.38 13.19 1.07
N LEU A 218 1.31 13.44 0.14
CA LEU A 218 2.73 13.68 0.43
C LEU A 218 3.00 15.07 1.03
N GLU A 219 2.18 16.07 0.72
CA GLU A 219 2.22 17.38 1.41
C GLU A 219 1.88 17.24 2.90
N LEU A 220 1.01 16.28 3.24
CA LEU A 220 0.59 15.99 4.62
C LEU A 220 1.58 15.08 5.36
N ASP A 221 2.14 14.10 4.66
CA ASP A 221 3.14 13.16 5.17
C ASP A 221 4.11 12.74 4.04
N PRO A 222 5.32 13.34 3.99
CA PRO A 222 6.30 13.08 2.93
C PRO A 222 6.90 11.66 2.92
N ASP A 223 6.74 10.90 4.01
CA ASP A 223 7.37 9.58 4.17
C ASP A 223 6.44 8.43 3.73
N LEU A 224 5.29 8.76 3.13
CA LEU A 224 4.36 7.78 2.56
C LEU A 224 4.93 7.16 1.27
N GLY A 225 5.69 6.08 1.42
CA GLY A 225 6.31 5.35 0.30
C GLY A 225 5.30 4.92 -0.77
N PHE A 226 4.12 4.44 -0.38
CA PHE A 226 3.07 4.07 -1.34
C PHE A 226 2.49 5.28 -2.09
N ALA A 227 2.35 6.44 -1.44
CA ALA A 227 1.91 7.67 -2.11
C ALA A 227 2.96 8.15 -3.12
N SER A 228 4.24 8.09 -2.74
CA SER A 228 5.36 8.37 -3.64
C SER A 228 5.36 7.46 -4.86
N PHE A 229 5.09 6.17 -4.66
CA PHE A 229 4.94 5.20 -5.76
C PHE A 229 3.77 5.55 -6.70
N LEU A 230 2.58 5.85 -6.15
CA LEU A 230 1.42 6.25 -6.96
C LEU A 230 1.68 7.52 -7.77
N GLN A 231 2.32 8.53 -7.14
CA GLN A 231 2.72 9.76 -7.83
C GLN A 231 3.71 9.48 -8.96
N ALA A 232 4.70 8.61 -8.72
CA ALA A 232 5.67 8.20 -9.72
C ALA A 232 5.00 7.50 -10.92
N VAL A 233 4.05 6.60 -10.68
CA VAL A 233 3.30 5.92 -11.75
C VAL A 233 2.51 6.92 -12.59
N GLY A 234 1.84 7.88 -11.96
CA GLY A 234 1.09 8.92 -12.67
C GLY A 234 2.01 9.77 -13.55
N ASN A 235 3.09 10.30 -12.98
CA ASN A 235 4.07 11.12 -13.70
C ASN A 235 4.79 10.36 -14.83
N PHE A 236 5.09 9.07 -14.64
CA PHE A 236 5.70 8.24 -15.68
C PHE A 236 4.76 8.10 -16.89
N ASN A 237 3.48 7.80 -16.66
CA ASN A 237 2.49 7.69 -17.75
C ASN A 237 2.21 9.03 -18.44
N LEU A 238 2.40 10.16 -17.75
CA LEU A 238 2.36 11.51 -18.31
C LEU A 238 3.64 11.93 -19.02
N GLN A 239 4.68 11.07 -19.04
CA GLN A 239 5.99 11.36 -19.62
C GLN A 239 6.79 12.46 -18.87
N HIS A 240 6.42 12.76 -17.63
CA HIS A 240 7.16 13.66 -16.75
C HIS A 240 8.30 12.89 -16.05
N LEU A 241 9.30 12.46 -16.82
CA LEU A 241 10.30 11.47 -16.37
C LEU A 241 11.11 11.94 -15.15
N ASP A 242 11.45 13.22 -15.06
CA ASP A 242 12.22 13.76 -13.92
C ASP A 242 11.40 13.85 -12.63
N GLU A 243 10.08 14.05 -12.74
CA GLU A 243 9.16 14.01 -11.60
C GLU A 243 8.91 12.55 -11.18
N ALA A 244 8.71 11.67 -12.16
CA ALA A 244 8.53 10.24 -11.93
C ALA A 244 9.73 9.61 -11.22
N GLU A 245 10.96 9.93 -11.67
CA GLU A 245 12.19 9.46 -11.05
C GLU A 245 12.29 9.90 -9.58
N ARG A 246 12.09 11.19 -9.31
CA ARG A 246 12.15 11.72 -7.94
C ARG A 246 11.16 11.05 -7.00
N SER A 247 9.91 10.89 -7.43
CA SER A 247 8.88 10.22 -6.63
C SER A 247 9.18 8.72 -6.47
N ALA A 248 9.71 8.05 -7.51
CA ALA A 248 10.05 6.62 -7.42
C ALA A 248 11.26 6.37 -6.50
N GLN A 249 12.27 7.23 -6.53
CA GLN A 249 13.41 7.19 -5.60
C GLN A 249 12.96 7.46 -4.15
N GLN A 250 11.97 8.35 -3.95
CA GLN A 250 11.40 8.55 -2.62
C GLN A 250 10.63 7.30 -2.15
N ALA A 251 9.89 6.63 -3.03
CA ALA A 251 9.23 5.37 -2.72
C ALA A 251 10.24 4.27 -2.33
N GLU A 252 11.40 4.21 -3.00
CA GLU A 252 12.48 3.26 -2.71
C GLU A 252 13.13 3.47 -1.32
N LYS A 253 13.10 4.69 -0.77
CA LYS A 253 13.64 4.93 0.59
C LYS A 253 12.78 4.36 1.70
N ALA A 254 11.48 4.20 1.46
CA ALA A 254 10.58 3.56 2.41
C ALA A 254 10.75 2.03 2.36
N PRO A 255 10.42 1.29 3.43
CA PRO A 255 10.33 -0.17 3.35
C PRO A 255 9.40 -0.58 2.20
N HIS A 256 9.94 -1.31 1.22
CA HIS A 256 9.23 -1.68 -0.01
C HIS A 256 9.51 -3.13 -0.43
N GLU A 257 9.95 -3.98 0.50
CA GLU A 257 10.26 -5.39 0.29
C GLU A 257 9.06 -6.18 -0.30
N ASP A 258 7.83 -5.74 0.02
CA ASP A 258 6.58 -6.30 -0.52
C ASP A 258 6.03 -5.55 -1.75
N ASN A 259 6.71 -4.50 -2.18
CA ASN A 259 6.39 -3.72 -3.38
C ASN A 259 7.61 -3.65 -4.33
N PRO A 260 8.09 -4.80 -4.83
CA PRO A 260 9.20 -4.85 -5.78
C PRO A 260 8.91 -4.03 -7.05
N GLN A 261 7.64 -3.72 -7.34
CA GLN A 261 7.22 -2.87 -8.45
C GLN A 261 7.85 -1.48 -8.42
N VAL A 262 8.32 -0.99 -7.27
CA VAL A 262 9.14 0.23 -7.18
C VAL A 262 10.38 0.11 -8.07
N HIS A 263 11.12 -0.99 -7.97
CA HIS A 263 12.29 -1.25 -8.81
C HIS A 263 11.93 -1.48 -10.28
N ALA A 264 10.80 -2.13 -10.57
CA ALA A 264 10.33 -2.29 -11.95
C ALA A 264 9.97 -0.93 -12.61
N LEU A 265 9.43 0.01 -11.82
CA LEU A 265 9.11 1.36 -12.30
C LEU A 265 10.39 2.18 -12.51
N LEU A 266 11.33 2.17 -11.56
CA LEU A 266 12.63 2.83 -11.71
C LEU A 266 13.38 2.32 -12.94
N ALA A 267 13.42 1.00 -13.14
CA ALA A 267 14.02 0.40 -14.34
C ALA A 267 13.39 0.95 -15.63
N GLN A 268 12.06 1.07 -15.70
CA GLN A 268 11.37 1.62 -16.87
C GLN A 268 11.65 3.11 -17.08
N ILE A 269 11.70 3.90 -16.00
CA ILE A 269 12.04 5.32 -16.05
C ILE A 269 13.45 5.49 -16.63
N TYR A 270 14.44 4.76 -16.12
CA TYR A 270 15.82 4.85 -16.60
C TYR A 270 15.99 4.30 -18.02
N MET A 271 15.26 3.25 -18.39
CA MET A 271 15.21 2.79 -19.78
C MET A 271 14.75 3.89 -20.73
N GLN A 272 13.72 4.64 -20.34
CA GLN A 272 13.20 5.74 -21.15
C GLN A 272 14.14 6.95 -21.19
N LYS A 273 14.89 7.19 -20.10
CA LYS A 273 15.96 8.19 -20.03
C LYS A 273 17.27 7.72 -20.70
N GLN A 274 17.32 6.50 -21.21
CA GLN A 274 18.53 5.86 -21.79
C GLN A 274 19.69 5.69 -20.80
N ASP A 275 19.41 5.72 -19.49
CA ASP A 275 20.38 5.38 -18.45
C ASP A 275 20.35 3.87 -18.20
N TYR A 276 20.97 3.14 -19.13
CA TYR A 276 20.97 1.67 -19.10
C TYR A 276 21.71 1.09 -17.89
N VAL A 277 22.62 1.85 -17.27
CA VAL A 277 23.33 1.41 -16.07
C VAL A 277 22.39 1.39 -14.87
N GLN A 278 21.66 2.48 -14.64
CA GLN A 278 20.66 2.52 -13.57
C GLN A 278 19.50 1.57 -13.83
N ALA A 279 19.05 1.46 -15.08
CA ALA A 279 18.03 0.48 -15.47
C ALA A 279 18.43 -0.94 -15.05
N ALA A 280 19.65 -1.38 -15.39
CA ALA A 280 20.14 -2.71 -15.03
C ALA A 280 20.24 -2.93 -13.50
N ILE A 281 20.62 -1.92 -12.73
CA ILE A 281 20.67 -1.99 -11.26
C ILE A 281 19.27 -2.30 -10.71
N HIS A 282 18.25 -1.53 -11.07
CA HIS A 282 16.91 -1.75 -10.55
C HIS A 282 16.25 -3.02 -11.11
N MET A 283 16.56 -3.42 -12.35
CA MET A 283 16.12 -4.72 -12.89
C MET A 283 16.66 -5.89 -12.06
N ARG A 284 17.93 -5.84 -11.65
CA ARG A 284 18.52 -6.87 -10.78
C ARG A 284 17.89 -6.87 -9.38
N SER A 285 17.63 -5.69 -8.81
CA SER A 285 16.93 -5.60 -7.52
C SER A 285 15.52 -6.18 -7.60
N TYR A 286 14.75 -5.85 -8.65
CA TYR A 286 13.43 -6.45 -8.89
C TYR A 286 13.50 -7.98 -8.96
N LEU A 287 14.45 -8.54 -9.72
CA LEU A 287 14.58 -9.99 -9.87
C LEU A 287 15.08 -10.69 -8.61
N LYS A 288 15.77 -9.98 -7.73
CA LYS A 288 16.19 -10.49 -6.42
C LYS A 288 14.99 -10.62 -5.47
N GLU A 289 14.11 -9.63 -5.46
CA GLU A 289 12.93 -9.59 -4.59
C GLU A 289 11.75 -10.41 -5.15
N SER A 290 11.59 -10.41 -6.47
CA SER A 290 10.48 -11.03 -7.18
C SER A 290 10.96 -11.84 -8.40
N PRO A 291 11.72 -12.93 -8.20
CA PRO A 291 12.30 -13.72 -9.29
C PRO A 291 11.25 -14.36 -10.22
N ASP A 292 10.04 -14.56 -9.70
CA ASP A 292 8.87 -15.14 -10.39
C ASP A 292 7.70 -14.16 -10.48
N GLY A 293 7.94 -12.85 -10.26
CA GLY A 293 6.91 -11.81 -10.35
C GLY A 293 6.36 -11.61 -11.77
N ASN A 294 5.23 -10.92 -11.87
CA ASN A 294 4.52 -10.68 -13.14
C ASN A 294 5.39 -10.02 -14.24
N TYR A 295 6.41 -9.26 -13.85
CA TYR A 295 7.32 -8.60 -14.78
C TYR A 295 8.67 -9.32 -14.94
N ALA A 296 8.91 -10.41 -14.19
CA ALA A 296 10.22 -11.03 -14.10
C ALA A 296 10.73 -11.58 -15.44
N GLN A 297 9.86 -12.21 -16.25
CA GLN A 297 10.27 -12.73 -17.56
C GLN A 297 10.68 -11.62 -18.52
N LYS A 298 9.90 -10.53 -18.56
CA LYS A 298 10.22 -9.36 -19.39
C LYS A 298 11.52 -8.71 -18.90
N ILE A 299 11.64 -8.47 -17.60
CA ILE A 299 12.82 -7.85 -17.01
C ILE A 299 14.08 -8.70 -17.20
N LYS A 300 14.00 -10.04 -17.12
CA LYS A 300 15.13 -10.94 -17.43
C LYS A 300 15.62 -10.75 -18.87
N LYS A 301 14.68 -10.66 -19.82
CA LYS A 301 15.00 -10.45 -21.24
C LYS A 301 15.64 -9.07 -21.45
N ASP A 302 14.99 -8.01 -20.96
CA ASP A 302 15.45 -6.64 -21.12
C ASP A 302 16.84 -6.44 -20.48
N LEU A 303 17.08 -7.03 -19.30
CA LEU A 303 18.37 -6.99 -18.60
C LEU A 303 19.48 -7.66 -19.43
N LEU A 304 19.20 -8.81 -20.05
CA LEU A 304 20.19 -9.51 -20.87
C LEU A 304 20.61 -8.68 -22.08
N GLU A 305 19.65 -8.07 -22.78
CA GLU A 305 19.91 -7.18 -23.93
C GLU A 305 20.78 -5.97 -23.52
N ILE A 306 20.48 -5.36 -22.37
CA ILE A 306 21.24 -4.22 -21.84
C ILE A 306 22.67 -4.63 -21.46
N GLU A 307 22.84 -5.77 -20.80
CA GLU A 307 24.16 -6.24 -20.35
C GLU A 307 25.08 -6.59 -21.52
N GLU A 308 24.54 -7.17 -22.59
CA GLU A 308 25.26 -7.41 -23.84
C GLU A 308 25.72 -6.08 -24.48
N TRP A 309 24.82 -5.11 -24.57
CA TRP A 309 25.13 -3.78 -25.11
C TRP A 309 26.21 -3.06 -24.29
N LEU A 310 26.07 -3.02 -22.96
CA LEU A 310 27.06 -2.42 -22.05
C LEU A 310 28.42 -3.13 -22.10
N GLY A 311 28.43 -4.43 -22.40
CA GLY A 311 29.64 -5.21 -22.65
C GLY A 311 30.33 -4.84 -23.95
N ALA A 312 29.57 -4.69 -25.03
CA ALA A 312 30.08 -4.30 -26.35
C ALA A 312 30.68 -2.88 -26.35
N GLU A 313 30.05 -1.93 -25.66
CA GLU A 313 30.50 -0.55 -25.55
C GLU A 313 31.82 -0.43 -24.76
N ARG A 314 31.96 -1.22 -23.68
CA ARG A 314 33.23 -1.32 -22.94
C ARG A 314 34.37 -1.86 -23.80
N ASN A 315 34.10 -2.85 -24.66
CA ASN A 315 35.11 -3.41 -25.54
C ASN A 315 35.52 -2.45 -26.68
N HIS A 316 34.61 -1.58 -27.14
CA HIS A 316 34.93 -0.53 -28.11
C HIS A 316 35.73 0.62 -27.50
N SER A 317 35.36 1.08 -26.30
CA SER A 317 36.10 2.15 -25.61
C SER A 317 37.54 1.74 -25.25
N THR A 318 37.76 0.49 -24.82
CA THR A 318 39.10 -0.02 -24.45
C THR A 318 40.03 -0.29 -25.65
N SER A 319 39.48 -0.64 -26.81
CA SER A 319 40.25 -0.81 -28.05
C SER A 319 40.67 0.51 -28.70
N THR A 320 39.96 1.61 -28.42
CA THR A 320 40.29 2.94 -28.95
C THR A 320 41.36 3.67 -28.13
N THR A 321 41.60 3.26 -26.87
CA THR A 321 42.65 3.83 -26.00
C THR A 321 44.01 3.14 -26.10
N ALA A 322 44.16 2.11 -26.94
CA ALA A 322 45.45 1.49 -27.21
C ALA A 322 46.26 2.38 -28.17
N VAL A 323 46.95 3.39 -27.62
CA VAL A 323 47.99 4.14 -28.33
C VAL A 323 49.13 3.18 -28.68
N PRO A 324 49.49 2.98 -29.96
CA PRO A 324 50.70 2.26 -30.32
C PRO A 324 51.90 3.19 -30.13
N GLY A 325 52.72 2.93 -29.12
CA GLY A 325 53.98 3.64 -28.86
C GLY A 325 54.90 2.69 -28.08
N SER A 326 55.75 1.89 -28.74
CA SER A 326 57.06 2.25 -29.33
C SER A 326 58.12 2.50 -28.26
#